data_AF-A0A357YYQ1-F1
#
_entry.id   AF-A0A357YYQ1-F1
#
_cell.length_a   1.000
_cell.length_b   1.000
_cell.length_c   1.000
_cell.angle_alpha   90.00
_cell.angle_beta   90.00
_cell.angle_gamma   90.00
#
_symmetry.space_group_name_H-M   'P 1'
#
loop_
_entity.id
_entity.type
_entity.pdbx_description
1 polymer ?
#
loop_
_entity_poly.entity_id
_entity_poly.type
_entity_poly.pdbx_seq_one_letter_code
_entity_poly.pdbx_strand_id
1 'polypeptide(L)'
;MIKIPYAVGSYEEIQEQGYYYVDKTRYISALEQWKVPVFLRPRRFGKSLWCSTLECFYDINRKDKFDSLFGNTWIGKNPTPLKNSFRNADLITS
;
A
#
# COMPACT_ATOMS: atom_id res chain seq x y z
N MET A 1 14.44 -9.75 -16.37
CA MET A 1 15.36 -8.69 -15.91
C MET A 1 14.63 -7.92 -14.80
N ILE A 2 15.14 -7.93 -13.58
CA ILE A 2 14.48 -7.27 -12.43
C ILE A 2 14.64 -5.76 -12.61
N LYS A 3 13.57 -5.05 -12.95
CA LYS A 3 13.58 -3.59 -13.01
C LYS A 3 13.49 -3.06 -11.59
N ILE A 4 14.58 -2.47 -11.11
CA ILE A 4 14.59 -1.76 -9.83
C ILE A 4 13.97 -0.37 -10.11
N PRO A 5 12.87 -0.01 -9.43
CA PRO A 5 12.29 1.31 -9.59
C PRO A 5 13.27 2.36 -9.06
N TYR A 6 13.97 3.04 -9.96
CA TYR A 6 14.74 4.23 -9.63
C TYR A 6 13.82 5.42 -9.89
N ALA A 7 13.43 6.14 -8.84
CA ALA A 7 12.50 7.28 -8.85
C ALA A 7 10.98 6.98 -9.02
N VAL A 8 10.54 5.73 -9.15
CA VAL A 8 9.09 5.40 -9.14
C VAL A 8 8.56 5.51 -7.70
N GLY A 9 7.64 6.45 -7.48
CA GLY A 9 7.08 6.76 -6.16
C GLY A 9 5.68 6.21 -5.90
N SER A 10 4.98 5.75 -6.94
CA SER A 10 3.60 5.28 -6.86
C SER A 10 3.50 3.76 -6.87
N TYR A 11 2.65 3.21 -6.01
CA TYR A 11 2.37 1.77 -5.97
C TYR A 11 1.64 1.28 -7.22
N GLU A 12 0.73 2.09 -7.78
CA GLU A 12 0.04 1.73 -9.04
C GLU A 12 1.03 1.54 -10.18
N GLU A 13 1.97 2.47 -10.34
CA GLU A 13 2.95 2.42 -11.42
C GLU A 13 3.87 1.19 -11.28
N ILE A 14 4.16 0.76 -10.05
CA ILE A 14 4.91 -0.46 -9.78
C ILE A 14 4.15 -1.71 -10.24
N GLN A 15 2.85 -1.78 -9.97
CA GLN A 15 2.01 -2.90 -10.39
C GLN A 15 1.80 -2.91 -11.91
N GLU A 16 1.52 -1.75 -12.50
CA GLU A 16 1.26 -1.61 -13.94
C GLU A 16 2.52 -1.89 -14.79
N GLN A 17 3.69 -1.41 -14.38
CA GLN A 17 4.93 -1.57 -15.15
C GLN A 17 5.72 -2.85 -14.78
N GLY A 18 5.20 -3.67 -13.85
CA GLY A 18 5.82 -4.92 -13.43
C GLY A 18 7.19 -4.74 -12.75
N TYR A 19 7.36 -3.65 -11.99
CA TYR A 19 8.58 -3.41 -11.23
C TYR A 19 8.70 -4.38 -10.05
N TYR A 20 9.93 -4.57 -9.56
CA TYR A 20 10.16 -5.38 -8.38
C TYR A 20 9.60 -4.71 -7.13
N TYR A 21 8.51 -5.28 -6.60
CA TYR A 21 7.89 -4.90 -5.34
C TYR A 21 8.09 -5.99 -4.30
N VAL A 22 8.63 -5.63 -3.14
CA VAL A 22 8.66 -6.54 -1.98
C VAL A 22 7.31 -6.42 -1.29
N ASP A 23 6.52 -7.49 -1.34
CA ASP A 23 5.22 -7.52 -0.68
C ASP A 23 5.38 -7.37 0.84
N LYS A 24 5.00 -6.19 1.33
CA LYS A 24 4.96 -5.82 2.74
C LYS A 24 3.51 -5.60 3.21
N THR A 25 2.52 -5.93 2.37
CA THR A 25 1.11 -5.62 2.64
C THR A 25 0.56 -6.38 3.85
N ARG A 26 1.19 -7.48 4.27
CA ARG A 26 0.91 -8.17 5.55
C ARG A 26 1.04 -7.23 6.76
N TYR A 27 1.89 -6.21 6.70
CA TYR A 27 1.98 -5.27 7.80
C TYR A 27 0.72 -4.39 7.92
N ILE A 28 -0.10 -4.22 6.87
CA ILE A 28 -1.35 -3.44 6.95
C ILE A 28 -2.26 -4.01 8.05
N SER A 29 -2.53 -5.33 8.01
CA SER A 29 -3.36 -5.97 9.03
C SER A 29 -2.76 -5.89 10.43
N ALA A 30 -1.43 -5.90 10.54
CA ALA A 30 -0.76 -5.71 11.82
C ALA A 30 -0.91 -4.26 12.30
N LEU A 31 -0.72 -3.27 11.41
CA LEU A 31 -0.85 -1.85 11.72
C LEU A 31 -2.24 -1.51 12.25
N GLU A 32 -3.30 -2.10 11.71
CA GLU A 32 -4.68 -1.90 12.19
C GLU A 32 -4.89 -2.37 13.63
N GLN A 33 -4.08 -3.30 14.13
CA GLN A 33 -4.15 -3.75 15.53
C GLN A 33 -3.50 -2.75 16.51
N TRP A 34 -2.67 -1.83 16.01
CA TRP A 34 -1.96 -0.84 16.83
C TRP A 34 -2.51 0.56 16.59
N LYS A 35 -3.01 1.23 17.64
CA LYS A 35 -3.51 2.62 17.56
C LYS A 35 -2.46 3.64 17.10
N VAL A 36 -1.17 3.37 17.31
CA VAL A 36 -0.07 4.28 16.92
C VAL A 36 1.08 3.45 16.36
N PRO A 37 1.14 3.22 15.03
CA PRO A 37 2.24 2.49 14.44
C PRO A 37 3.53 3.32 14.41
N VAL A 38 4.52 2.92 15.21
CA VAL A 38 5.85 3.56 15.20
C VAL A 38 6.68 2.99 14.06
N PHE A 39 6.81 3.75 12.98
CA PHE A 39 7.77 3.44 11.93
C PHE A 39 9.19 3.81 12.38
N LEU A 40 9.88 2.88 13.05
CA LEU A 40 11.32 2.98 13.33
C LEU A 40 12.04 3.26 12.01
N ARG A 41 12.57 4.48 11.84
CA ARG A 41 12.95 5.10 10.56
C ARG A 41 14.05 4.31 9.83
N PRO A 42 13.74 3.39 8.90
CA PRO A 42 14.77 2.62 8.22
C PRO A 42 15.23 3.44 7.01
N ARG A 43 16.53 3.75 6.92
CA ARG A 43 17.11 4.52 5.82
C ARG A 43 16.89 3.74 4.52
N ARG A 44 16.35 4.39 3.47
CA ARG A 44 15.99 3.79 2.16
C ARG A 44 14.80 2.80 2.16
N PHE A 45 13.95 2.77 3.19
CA PHE A 45 12.80 1.84 3.23
C PHE A 45 11.71 2.10 2.18
N GLY A 46 11.76 3.24 1.47
CA GLY A 46 10.72 3.62 0.50
C GLY A 46 9.43 4.08 1.19
N LYS A 47 9.53 5.00 2.18
CA LYS A 47 8.36 5.53 2.91
C LYS A 47 7.27 6.06 1.98
N SER A 48 7.64 6.80 0.94
CA SER A 48 6.68 7.35 -0.04
C SER A 48 5.91 6.25 -0.76
N LEU A 49 6.59 5.18 -1.19
CA LEU A 49 5.95 4.04 -1.84
C LEU A 49 5.01 3.30 -0.88
N TRP A 50 5.41 3.16 0.38
CA TRP A 50 4.56 2.56 1.40
C TRP A 50 3.31 3.42 1.62
N CYS A 51 3.44 4.72 1.82
CA CYS A 51 2.29 5.62 1.94
C CYS A 51 1.36 5.53 0.71
N SER A 52 1.90 5.50 -0.51
CA SER A 52 1.13 5.29 -1.73
C SER A 52 0.41 3.93 -1.74
N THR A 53 1.03 2.87 -1.21
CA THR A 53 0.39 1.55 -1.06
C THR A 53 -0.81 1.62 -0.09
N LEU A 54 -0.66 2.30 1.06
CA LEU A 54 -1.75 2.47 2.04
C LEU A 54 -2.88 3.31 1.46
N GLU A 55 -2.56 4.40 0.79
CA GLU A 55 -3.52 5.23 0.07
C GLU A 55 -4.30 4.38 -0.94
N CYS A 56 -3.61 3.58 -1.76
CA CYS A 56 -4.27 2.67 -2.71
C CYS A 56 -5.18 1.65 -2.02
N PHE A 57 -4.82 1.17 -0.83
CA PHE A 57 -5.56 0.16 -0.09
C PHE A 57 -6.81 0.73 0.60
N TYR A 58 -6.70 1.93 1.17
CA TYR A 58 -7.77 2.57 1.93
C TYR A 58 -8.71 3.42 1.07
N ASP A 59 -8.26 3.91 -0.10
CA ASP A 59 -9.06 4.80 -0.96
C ASP A 59 -10.30 4.11 -1.52
N ILE A 60 -11.47 4.65 -1.19
CA ILE A 60 -12.77 4.14 -1.68
C ILE A 60 -12.91 4.22 -3.20
N ASN A 61 -12.26 5.20 -3.85
CA ASN A 61 -12.35 5.39 -5.30
C ASN A 61 -11.58 4.32 -6.08
N ARG A 62 -10.72 3.55 -5.40
CA ARG A 62 -9.88 2.51 -6.00
C ARG A 62 -10.46 1.11 -5.82
N LYS A 63 -11.71 1.00 -5.38
CA LYS A 63 -12.40 -0.28 -5.19
C LYS A 63 -12.41 -1.13 -6.47
N ASP A 64 -12.63 -0.49 -7.62
CA ASP A 64 -12.67 -1.17 -8.93
C ASP A 64 -11.29 -1.66 -9.38
N LYS A 65 -10.21 -1.02 -8.89
CA LYS A 65 -8.82 -1.39 -9.20
C LYS A 65 -8.19 -2.34 -8.17
N PHE A 66 -8.91 -2.65 -7.09
CA PHE A 66 -8.33 -3.39 -5.97
C PHE A 66 -7.76 -4.74 -6.39
N ASP A 67 -8.50 -5.52 -7.18
CA ASP A 67 -8.05 -6.85 -7.59
C ASP A 67 -6.83 -6.78 -8.52
N SER A 68 -6.77 -5.76 -9.38
CA SER A 68 -5.61 -5.52 -10.25
C SER A 68 -4.36 -5.11 -9.44
N LEU A 69 -4.54 -4.34 -8.37
CA LEU A 69 -3.43 -3.79 -7.57
C LEU A 69 -2.96 -4.72 -6.46
N PHE A 70 -3.88 -5.47 -5.86
CA PHE A 70 -3.60 -6.27 -4.66
C PHE A 70 -3.87 -7.76 -4.85
N GLY A 71 -4.49 -8.22 -5.95
CA GLY A 71 -4.87 -9.63 -6.11
C GLY A 71 -3.72 -10.64 -5.93
N ASN A 72 -2.49 -10.24 -6.27
CA ASN A 72 -1.30 -11.06 -6.08
C ASN A 72 -0.57 -10.85 -4.74
N THR A 73 -1.02 -9.90 -3.92
CA THR A 73 -0.42 -9.58 -2.61
C THR A 73 -1.11 -10.31 -1.47
N TRP A 74 -0.46 -10.34 -0.30
CA TRP A 74 -1.02 -10.95 0.89
C TRP A 74 -2.33 -10.29 1.33
N ILE A 75 -2.42 -8.94 1.30
CA ILE A 75 -3.62 -8.21 1.72
C ILE A 75 -4.77 -8.33 0.72
N GLY A 76 -4.50 -8.55 -0.56
CA GLY A 76 -5.57 -8.84 -1.52
C GLY A 76 -6.21 -10.20 -1.28
N LYS A 77 -5.43 -11.18 -0.82
CA LYS A 77 -5.90 -12.51 -0.43
C LYS A 77 -6.50 -12.53 0.99
N ASN A 78 -6.10 -11.60 1.86
CA ASN A 78 -6.57 -11.46 3.24
C ASN A 78 -7.01 -10.01 3.51
N PRO A 79 -8.08 -9.53 2.86
CA PRO A 79 -8.51 -8.14 3.01
C PRO A 79 -9.00 -7.88 4.43
N THR A 80 -8.64 -6.71 4.95
CA THR A 80 -9.16 -6.22 6.24
C THR A 80 -10.48 -5.48 6.07
N PRO A 81 -11.28 -5.29 7.13
CA PRO A 81 -12.53 -4.53 7.07
C PRO A 81 -12.35 -3.08 6.63
N LEU A 82 -11.16 -2.50 6.82
CA LEU A 82 -10.84 -1.12 6.43
C LEU A 82 -10.47 -0.98 4.95
N LYS A 83 -10.45 -2.07 4.17
CA LYS A 83 -10.29 -2.04 2.72
C LYS A 83 -11.25 -1.02 2.10
N ASN A 84 -10.72 -0.11 1.28
CA ASN A 84 -11.49 0.90 0.55
C ASN A 84 -12.47 1.71 1.43
N SER A 85 -12.16 1.91 2.71
CA SER A 85 -13.08 2.51 3.68
C SER A 85 -12.92 4.01 3.87
N PHE A 86 -11.84 4.61 3.38
CA PHE A 86 -11.54 6.04 3.57
C PHE A 86 -11.58 6.81 2.26
N ARG A 87 -12.05 8.06 2.30
CA ARG A 87 -11.88 9.02 1.21
C ARG A 87 -10.51 9.68 1.37
N ASN A 88 -9.81 9.96 0.28
CA ASN A 88 -8.45 10.55 0.30
C ASN A 88 -8.30 11.83 1.19
N ALA A 89 -9.39 12.50 1.53
CA ALA A 89 -9.41 13.66 2.45
C ALA A 89 -9.33 13.29 3.95
N ASP A 90 -9.69 12.06 4.34
CA ASP A 90 -9.82 11.66 5.75
C ASP A 90 -8.54 11.02 6.31
N LEU A 91 -7.64 10.54 5.44
CA LEU A 91 -6.37 9.90 5.81
C LEU A 91 -5.34 10.85 6.42
N ILE A 92 -5.50 12.17 6.23
CA ILE A 92 -4.57 13.20 6.72
C ILE A 92 -5.06 13.82 8.04
N THR A 93 -6.32 13.56 8.42
CA THR A 93 -7.03 14.28 9.50
C THR A 93 -7.37 13.38 10.70
N SER A 94 -6.90 12.13 10.73
CA SER A 94 -7.16 11.17 11.82
C SER A 94 -5.92 10.85 12.67
#